data_AF-A0A1Q7BB40-F1
#
_entry.id   AF-A0A1Q7BB40-F1
#
_cell.length_a   1.000
_cell.length_b   1.000
_cell.length_c   1.000
_cell.angle_alpha   90.00
_cell.angle_beta   90.00
_cell.angle_gamma   90.00
#
_symmetry.space_group_name_H-M   'P 1'
#
loop_
_entity.id
_entity.type
_entity.pdbx_description
1 polymer ?
#
loop_
_entity_poly.entity_id
_entity_poly.type
_entity_poly.pdbx_seq_one_letter_code
_entity_poly.pdbx_strand_id
1 'polypeptide(L)'
;MVKVDRYRVLARFARLFPDPVVFEDQEHLVERYLIQSGLPPEKALYLYQNQDELSPVDDSGKPSLASGTASFRFQGKNIIAEFMPNASLVLEYYDFGTGLSPEDHSRLWKKQRIGEMAFQIRDFAHETRTLNVTNVSELYEIMKKQSQTTSLSSIELAKMPEDVFRVTVAYLKSQLGKSAGQDVLEVEVYAAKDLSASEKSSLEKRLTRESTGSTVYVILSKPSQLMKIETR
;
A
#
# COMPACT_ATOMS: atom_id res chain seq x y z
N MET A 1 0.96 -5.63 20.73
CA MET A 1 1.20 -6.47 19.53
C MET A 1 -0.10 -6.51 18.75
N VAL A 2 -0.03 -6.36 17.43
CA VAL A 2 -1.21 -6.36 16.55
C VAL A 2 -1.06 -7.44 15.50
N LYS A 3 -2.17 -8.07 15.12
CA LYS A 3 -2.19 -9.06 14.04
C LYS A 3 -2.58 -8.36 12.75
N VAL A 4 -1.87 -8.67 11.68
CA VAL A 4 -2.15 -8.19 10.32
C VAL A 4 -2.12 -9.37 9.37
N ASP A 5 -2.96 -9.36 8.36
CA ASP A 5 -3.01 -10.42 7.37
C ASP A 5 -2.21 -10.02 6.14
N ARG A 6 -1.35 -10.92 5.67
CA ARG A 6 -0.62 -10.79 4.41
C ARG A 6 -1.19 -11.78 3.41
N TYR A 7 -1.34 -11.32 2.18
CA TYR A 7 -1.81 -12.10 1.05
C TYR A 7 -0.78 -12.07 -0.06
N ARG A 8 -0.65 -13.20 -0.76
CA ARG A 8 0.16 -13.33 -1.97
C ARG A 8 -0.69 -13.99 -3.05
N VAL A 9 -0.81 -13.32 -4.19
CA VAL A 9 -1.61 -13.79 -5.32
C VAL A 9 -0.71 -13.96 -6.54
N LEU A 10 -0.71 -15.15 -7.12
CA LEU A 10 -0.05 -15.44 -8.40
C LEU A 10 -1.09 -15.41 -9.52
N ALA A 11 -1.14 -14.31 -10.25
CA ALA A 11 -2.08 -14.07 -11.34
C ALA A 11 -1.42 -14.36 -12.70
N ARG A 12 -1.84 -15.42 -13.39
CA ARG A 12 -1.32 -15.83 -14.70
C ARG A 12 -2.20 -15.32 -15.84
N PHE A 13 -1.59 -14.62 -16.76
CA PHE A 13 -2.20 -14.11 -17.98
C PHE A 13 -1.77 -14.98 -19.15
N ALA A 14 -2.73 -15.45 -19.96
CA ALA A 14 -2.38 -16.14 -21.20
C ALA A 14 -1.61 -15.21 -22.16
N ARG A 15 -1.98 -13.93 -22.16
CA ARG A 15 -1.31 -12.83 -22.85
C ARG A 15 -1.33 -11.62 -21.93
N LEU A 16 -0.18 -11.26 -21.38
CA LEU A 16 -0.03 -10.03 -20.60
C LEU A 16 0.40 -8.90 -21.56
N PHE A 17 -0.49 -7.95 -21.75
CA PHE A 17 -0.24 -6.76 -22.55
C PHE A 17 0.31 -5.63 -21.65
N PRO A 18 1.06 -4.67 -22.20
CA PRO A 18 1.51 -3.49 -21.46
C PRO A 18 0.34 -2.51 -21.23
N ASP A 19 -0.68 -2.95 -20.47
CA ASP A 19 -1.85 -2.13 -20.14
C ASP A 19 -1.50 -1.14 -19.02
N PRO A 20 -1.73 0.17 -19.24
CA PRO A 20 -1.64 1.20 -18.21
C PRO A 20 -2.26 0.85 -16.87
N VAL A 21 -3.42 0.17 -16.87
CA VAL A 21 -4.14 -0.21 -15.64
C VAL A 21 -3.31 -1.14 -14.75
N VAL A 22 -2.38 -1.90 -15.34
CA VAL A 22 -1.46 -2.77 -14.60
C VAL A 22 -0.14 -2.06 -14.31
N PHE A 23 0.42 -1.31 -15.26
CA PHE A 23 1.82 -0.90 -15.21
C PHE A 23 2.09 0.58 -14.87
N GLU A 24 1.14 1.49 -15.02
CA GLU A 24 1.38 2.94 -14.75
C GLU A 24 1.36 3.29 -13.26
N ASP A 25 0.50 2.64 -12.49
CA ASP A 25 0.40 2.85 -11.04
C ASP A 25 0.29 1.49 -10.37
N GLN A 26 1.45 0.84 -10.32
CA GLN A 26 1.62 -0.52 -9.79
C GLN A 26 1.43 -0.54 -8.27
N GLU A 27 1.78 0.55 -7.58
CA GLU A 27 1.70 0.65 -6.12
C GLU A 27 0.26 0.49 -5.59
N HIS A 28 -0.74 0.95 -6.34
CA HIS A 28 -2.15 0.85 -5.96
C HIS A 28 -2.91 -0.23 -6.77
N LEU A 29 -2.21 -1.14 -7.46
CA LEU A 29 -2.84 -2.13 -8.33
C LEU A 29 -3.83 -3.02 -7.57
N VAL A 30 -3.42 -3.59 -6.44
CA VAL A 30 -4.28 -4.45 -5.60
C VAL A 30 -5.48 -3.67 -5.07
N GLU A 31 -5.27 -2.45 -4.57
CA GLU A 31 -6.33 -1.60 -4.06
C GLU A 31 -7.41 -1.38 -5.14
N ARG A 32 -7.00 -0.90 -6.32
CA ARG A 32 -7.91 -0.66 -7.44
C ARG A 32 -8.62 -1.93 -7.87
N TYR A 33 -7.90 -3.05 -7.95
CA TYR A 33 -8.49 -4.33 -8.30
C TYR A 33 -9.55 -4.77 -7.29
N LEU A 34 -9.27 -4.67 -5.99
CA LEU A 34 -10.20 -5.08 -4.94
C LEU A 34 -11.43 -4.16 -4.91
N ILE A 35 -11.27 -2.86 -5.12
CA ILE A 35 -12.38 -1.90 -5.24
C ILE A 35 -13.26 -2.24 -6.45
N GLN A 36 -12.66 -2.42 -7.64
CA GLN A 36 -13.36 -2.90 -8.83
C GLN A 36 -14.06 -4.25 -8.57
N SER A 37 -13.47 -5.06 -7.69
CA SER A 37 -14.00 -6.36 -7.31
C SER A 37 -15.10 -6.30 -6.24
N GLY A 38 -15.43 -5.12 -5.71
CA GLY A 38 -16.54 -4.90 -4.78
C GLY A 38 -16.12 -4.59 -3.35
N LEU A 39 -14.83 -4.32 -3.10
CA LEU A 39 -14.40 -3.70 -1.85
C LEU A 39 -14.92 -2.25 -1.82
N PRO A 40 -15.59 -1.82 -0.73
CA PRO A 40 -15.97 -0.42 -0.58
C PRO A 40 -14.74 0.52 -0.59
N PRO A 41 -14.76 1.64 -1.33
CA PRO A 41 -13.60 2.55 -1.45
C PRO A 41 -13.04 3.05 -0.12
N GLU A 42 -13.90 3.28 0.88
CA GLU A 42 -13.49 3.71 2.22
C GLU A 42 -12.65 2.69 2.97
N LYS A 43 -12.67 1.42 2.55
CA LYS A 43 -11.83 0.36 3.13
C LYS A 43 -10.45 0.26 2.48
N ALA A 44 -10.22 0.96 1.38
CA ALA A 44 -8.95 0.98 0.67
C ALA A 44 -7.78 1.39 1.56
N LEU A 45 -8.01 2.33 2.49
CA LEU A 45 -6.99 2.82 3.42
C LEU A 45 -6.40 1.76 4.36
N TYR A 46 -7.05 0.59 4.48
CA TYR A 46 -6.55 -0.56 5.26
C TYR A 46 -5.67 -1.51 4.46
N LEU A 47 -5.56 -1.30 3.14
CA LEU A 47 -4.72 -2.10 2.28
C LEU A 47 -3.37 -1.44 2.10
N TYR A 48 -2.33 -2.28 2.04
CA TYR A 48 -0.99 -1.84 1.70
C TYR A 48 -0.35 -2.88 0.79
N GLN A 49 -0.03 -2.50 -0.44
CA GLN A 49 0.76 -3.33 -1.36
C GLN A 49 2.24 -3.05 -1.13
N ASN A 50 3.08 -4.09 -1.18
CA ASN A 50 4.52 -3.83 -1.15
C ASN A 50 4.93 -3.06 -2.42
N GLN A 51 5.82 -2.07 -2.27
CA GLN A 51 6.23 -1.15 -3.34
C GLN A 51 7.34 -1.72 -4.23
N ASP A 52 7.52 -3.04 -4.26
CA ASP A 52 8.47 -3.65 -5.18
C ASP A 52 7.91 -3.58 -6.60
N GLU A 53 8.77 -3.27 -7.58
CA GLU A 53 8.39 -3.20 -8.99
C GLU A 53 7.78 -4.54 -9.44
N LEU A 54 6.60 -4.48 -10.05
CA LEU A 54 5.92 -5.66 -10.57
C LEU A 54 6.65 -6.15 -11.81
N SER A 55 7.50 -7.15 -11.62
CA SER A 55 8.21 -7.83 -12.71
C SER A 55 7.46 -9.09 -13.14
N PRO A 56 6.88 -9.13 -14.35
CA PRO A 56 6.22 -10.34 -14.86
C PRO A 56 7.22 -11.47 -15.03
N VAL A 57 6.83 -12.68 -14.63
CA VAL A 57 7.65 -13.89 -14.79
C VAL A 57 6.95 -14.92 -15.67
N ASP A 58 7.71 -15.74 -16.39
CA ASP A 58 7.18 -16.90 -17.11
C ASP A 58 6.80 -18.05 -16.16
N ASP A 59 6.28 -19.14 -16.73
CA ASP A 59 5.91 -20.34 -15.97
C ASP A 59 7.13 -21.03 -15.28
N SER A 60 8.37 -20.65 -15.62
CA SER A 60 9.62 -21.12 -14.98
C SER A 60 10.16 -20.15 -13.93
N GLY A 61 9.48 -19.02 -13.67
CA GLY A 61 9.89 -17.99 -12.73
C GLY A 61 10.99 -17.05 -13.25
N LYS A 62 11.30 -17.08 -14.55
CA LYS A 62 12.26 -16.15 -15.18
C LYS A 62 11.54 -14.89 -15.67
N PRO A 63 12.22 -13.74 -15.82
CA PRO A 63 11.61 -12.54 -16.39
C PRO A 63 10.93 -12.85 -17.73
N SER A 64 9.66 -12.46 -17.85
CA SER A 64 8.90 -12.70 -19.06
C SER A 64 9.30 -11.72 -20.16
N LEU A 65 9.31 -12.19 -21.42
CA LEU A 65 9.68 -11.40 -22.58
C LEU A 65 8.52 -11.30 -23.56
N ALA A 66 8.37 -10.14 -24.17
CA ALA A 66 7.49 -9.97 -25.31
C ALA A 66 7.97 -10.87 -26.46
N SER A 67 7.06 -11.64 -27.06
CA SER A 67 7.42 -12.62 -28.10
C SER A 67 6.39 -12.71 -29.24
N GLY A 68 5.42 -11.80 -29.27
CA GLY A 68 4.45 -11.72 -30.35
C GLY A 68 3.53 -10.52 -30.21
N THR A 69 2.72 -10.29 -31.24
CA THR A 69 1.66 -9.27 -31.24
C THR A 69 0.30 -9.92 -31.30
N ALA A 70 -0.69 -9.31 -30.65
CA ALA A 70 -2.07 -9.77 -30.69
C ALA A 70 -3.03 -8.58 -30.61
N SER A 71 -4.26 -8.80 -31.08
CA SER A 71 -5.33 -7.83 -30.87
C SER A 71 -5.73 -7.81 -29.40
N PHE A 72 -5.79 -6.62 -28.83
CA PHE A 72 -6.15 -6.32 -27.44
C PHE A 72 -7.21 -5.21 -27.43
N ARG A 73 -8.18 -5.31 -26.53
CA ARG A 73 -9.22 -4.29 -26.37
C ARG A 73 -8.77 -3.26 -25.32
N PHE A 74 -8.57 -2.02 -25.74
CA PHE A 74 -8.20 -0.89 -24.90
C PHE A 74 -9.22 0.23 -25.05
N GLN A 75 -9.83 0.67 -23.95
CA GLN A 75 -10.82 1.75 -23.93
C GLN A 75 -11.92 1.60 -25.00
N GLY A 76 -12.42 0.36 -25.15
CA GLY A 76 -13.47 0.04 -26.11
C GLY A 76 -13.02 -0.15 -27.57
N LYS A 77 -11.75 0.10 -27.90
CA LYS A 77 -11.16 -0.08 -29.24
C LYS A 77 -10.24 -1.29 -29.29
N ASN A 78 -10.19 -1.97 -30.43
CA ASN A 78 -9.21 -3.03 -30.65
C ASN A 78 -7.92 -2.41 -31.21
N ILE A 79 -6.81 -2.66 -30.53
CA ILE A 79 -5.45 -2.28 -30.95
C ILE A 79 -4.61 -3.53 -31.14
N ILE A 80 -3.50 -3.44 -31.87
CA ILE A 80 -2.49 -4.48 -31.98
C ILE A 80 -1.32 -4.06 -31.09
N ALA A 81 -0.95 -4.92 -30.14
CA ALA A 81 0.14 -4.67 -29.21
C ALA A 81 0.99 -5.92 -29.02
N GLU A 82 2.25 -5.71 -28.63
CA GLU A 82 3.09 -6.79 -28.15
C GLU A 82 2.54 -7.38 -26.85
N PHE A 83 2.77 -8.66 -26.63
CA PHE A 83 2.38 -9.33 -25.39
C PHE A 83 3.43 -10.33 -24.91
N MET A 84 3.43 -10.52 -23.59
CA MET A 84 4.17 -11.58 -22.91
C MET A 84 3.27 -12.82 -22.77
N PRO A 85 3.58 -13.95 -23.42
CA PRO A 85 2.76 -15.17 -23.32
C PRO A 85 2.93 -15.83 -21.96
N ASN A 86 1.83 -16.32 -21.39
CA ASN A 86 1.83 -17.11 -20.15
C ASN A 86 2.57 -16.44 -18.97
N ALA A 87 2.57 -15.11 -18.94
CA ALA A 87 3.24 -14.35 -17.88
C ALA A 87 2.40 -14.36 -16.60
N SER A 88 3.07 -14.38 -15.46
CA SER A 88 2.46 -14.30 -14.15
C SER A 88 2.93 -13.05 -13.40
N LEU A 89 2.01 -12.42 -12.69
CA LEU A 89 2.29 -11.35 -11.73
C LEU A 89 2.16 -11.92 -10.32
N VAL A 90 3.15 -11.61 -9.48
CA VAL A 90 3.08 -11.87 -8.04
C VAL A 90 2.65 -10.57 -7.37
N LEU A 91 1.48 -10.59 -6.73
CA LEU A 91 0.93 -9.45 -6.02
C LEU A 91 0.93 -9.75 -4.53
N GLU A 92 1.67 -8.96 -3.76
CA GLU A 92 1.75 -9.10 -2.31
C GLU A 92 1.19 -7.86 -1.62
N TYR A 93 0.27 -8.08 -0.69
CA TYR A 93 -0.39 -7.01 0.03
C TYR A 93 -0.78 -7.41 1.44
N TYR A 94 -1.07 -6.41 2.26
CA TYR A 94 -1.46 -6.53 3.65
C TYR A 94 -2.86 -5.94 3.85
N ASP A 95 -3.61 -6.55 4.75
CA ASP A 95 -4.87 -6.04 5.27
C ASP A 95 -4.71 -5.71 6.77
N PHE A 96 -4.92 -4.44 7.09
CA PHE A 96 -4.82 -3.90 8.44
C PHE A 96 -6.15 -3.78 9.18
N GLY A 97 -7.26 -4.24 8.58
CA GLY A 97 -8.56 -4.24 9.23
C GLY A 97 -9.73 -3.82 8.33
N THR A 98 -9.76 -4.24 7.07
CA THR A 98 -10.96 -4.09 6.21
C THR A 98 -12.17 -4.83 6.79
N GLY A 99 -11.92 -5.84 7.65
CA GLY A 99 -12.93 -6.73 8.22
C GLY A 99 -13.35 -7.87 7.29
N LEU A 100 -12.65 -8.05 6.16
CA LEU A 100 -12.82 -9.20 5.29
C LEU A 100 -12.07 -10.42 5.85
N SER A 101 -12.66 -11.61 5.70
CA SER A 101 -11.93 -12.86 5.97
C SER A 101 -11.01 -13.22 4.79
N PRO A 102 -10.05 -14.16 4.97
CA PRO A 102 -9.27 -14.70 3.86
C PRO A 102 -10.13 -15.27 2.72
N GLU A 103 -11.28 -15.87 3.03
CA GLU A 103 -12.23 -16.39 2.05
C GLU A 103 -12.92 -15.27 1.27
N ASP A 104 -13.23 -14.14 1.93
CA ASP A 104 -13.77 -12.96 1.26
C ASP A 104 -12.76 -12.36 0.29
N HIS A 105 -11.50 -12.23 0.71
CA HIS A 105 -10.41 -11.82 -0.20
C HIS A 105 -10.29 -12.77 -1.39
N SER A 106 -10.25 -14.08 -1.14
CA SER A 106 -10.21 -15.09 -2.20
C SER A 106 -11.40 -14.95 -3.17
N ARG A 107 -12.60 -14.68 -2.66
CA ARG A 107 -13.81 -14.45 -3.47
C ARG A 107 -13.70 -13.20 -4.35
N LEU A 108 -13.14 -12.09 -3.85
CA LEU A 108 -12.90 -10.90 -4.65
C LEU A 108 -11.89 -11.18 -5.79
N TRP A 109 -10.83 -11.94 -5.51
CA TRP A 109 -9.85 -12.36 -6.51
C TRP A 109 -10.42 -13.27 -7.59
N LYS A 110 -11.48 -14.04 -7.31
CA LYS A 110 -12.14 -14.91 -8.30
C LYS A 110 -12.79 -14.17 -9.48
N LYS A 111 -12.93 -12.83 -9.44
CA LYS A 111 -13.36 -12.07 -10.63
C LYS A 111 -12.35 -12.15 -11.78
N GLN A 112 -11.07 -12.38 -11.48
CA GLN A 112 -10.06 -12.81 -12.45
C GLN A 112 -9.90 -11.88 -13.67
N ARG A 113 -10.11 -10.57 -13.47
CA ARG A 113 -9.96 -9.56 -14.51
C ARG A 113 -9.44 -8.23 -13.95
N ILE A 114 -8.32 -7.75 -14.49
CA ILE A 114 -7.79 -6.41 -14.21
C ILE A 114 -7.97 -5.57 -15.47
N GLY A 115 -8.73 -4.48 -15.40
CA GLY A 115 -9.12 -3.73 -16.60
C GLY A 115 -9.85 -4.64 -17.60
N GLU A 116 -9.32 -4.75 -18.81
CA GLU A 116 -9.84 -5.65 -19.87
C GLU A 116 -9.10 -7.02 -19.91
N MET A 117 -8.06 -7.21 -19.10
CA MET A 117 -7.22 -8.40 -19.11
C MET A 117 -7.73 -9.46 -18.15
N ALA A 118 -8.08 -10.63 -18.69
CA ALA A 118 -8.40 -11.81 -17.89
C ALA A 118 -7.13 -12.54 -17.43
N PHE A 119 -7.15 -13.07 -16.21
CA PHE A 119 -6.09 -13.89 -15.65
C PHE A 119 -6.64 -15.13 -14.96
N GLN A 120 -5.77 -16.06 -14.60
CA GLN A 120 -6.08 -17.21 -13.78
C GLN A 120 -5.29 -17.12 -12.49
N ILE A 121 -5.94 -17.35 -11.35
CA ILE A 121 -5.23 -17.50 -10.08
C ILE A 121 -4.54 -18.86 -10.09
N ARG A 122 -3.21 -18.86 -10.05
CA ARG A 122 -2.40 -20.07 -9.89
C ARG A 122 -2.17 -20.42 -8.43
N ASP A 123 -2.03 -19.39 -7.60
CA ASP A 123 -1.81 -19.52 -6.17
C ASP A 123 -2.44 -18.32 -5.44
N PHE A 124 -2.99 -18.59 -4.27
CA PHE A 124 -3.53 -17.61 -3.34
C PHE A 124 -3.13 -18.04 -1.93
N ALA A 125 -2.12 -17.39 -1.38
CA ALA A 125 -1.61 -17.67 -0.06
C ALA A 125 -2.02 -16.57 0.93
N HIS A 126 -2.27 -16.97 2.17
CA HIS A 126 -2.60 -16.09 3.29
C HIS A 126 -1.74 -16.47 4.49
N GLU A 127 -1.23 -15.46 5.19
CA GLU A 127 -0.56 -15.63 6.48
C GLU A 127 -0.89 -14.48 7.42
N THR A 128 -1.11 -14.79 8.70
CA THR A 128 -1.26 -13.76 9.74
C THR A 128 0.10 -13.47 10.37
N ARG A 129 0.54 -12.22 10.28
CA ARG A 129 1.77 -11.71 10.91
C ARG A 129 1.45 -10.92 12.18
N THR A 130 2.41 -10.87 13.09
CA THR A 130 2.31 -10.03 14.29
C THR A 130 3.28 -8.87 14.19
N LEU A 131 2.77 -7.64 14.33
CA LEU A 131 3.58 -6.43 14.38
C LEU A 131 3.73 -5.94 15.84
N ASN A 132 4.94 -5.52 16.17
CA ASN A 132 5.28 -4.93 17.46
C ASN A 132 5.20 -3.41 17.35
N VAL A 133 3.99 -2.88 17.51
CA VAL A 133 3.70 -1.44 17.37
C VAL A 133 3.18 -0.85 18.67
N THR A 134 3.44 0.45 18.84
CA THR A 134 2.90 1.29 19.90
C THR A 134 1.36 1.32 19.85
N ASN A 135 0.72 1.61 20.99
CA ASN A 135 -0.72 1.78 21.07
C ASN A 135 -1.16 3.00 20.23
N VAL A 136 -1.65 2.76 19.02
CA VAL A 136 -1.99 3.82 18.05
C VAL A 136 -3.15 4.69 18.54
N SER A 137 -4.13 4.09 19.24
CA SER A 137 -5.29 4.84 19.74
C SER A 137 -4.87 5.83 20.82
N GLU A 138 -3.99 5.40 21.73
CA GLU A 138 -3.46 6.27 22.78
C GLU A 138 -2.59 7.39 22.22
N LEU A 139 -1.73 7.07 21.24
CA LEU A 139 -0.95 8.09 20.52
C LEU A 139 -1.86 9.15 19.88
N TYR A 140 -2.90 8.71 19.16
CA TYR A 140 -3.84 9.60 18.51
C TYR A 140 -4.51 10.55 19.51
N GLU A 141 -4.99 10.03 20.65
CA GLU A 141 -5.62 10.83 21.70
C GLU A 141 -4.66 11.85 22.33
N ILE A 142 -3.40 11.47 22.54
CA ILE A 142 -2.37 12.41 23.02
C ILE A 142 -2.18 13.54 22.02
N MET A 143 -2.04 13.23 20.74
CA MET A 143 -1.87 14.24 19.68
C MET A 143 -3.09 15.16 19.56
N LYS A 144 -4.29 14.60 19.56
CA LYS A 144 -5.55 15.35 19.49
C LYS A 144 -5.67 16.37 20.62
N LYS A 145 -5.33 15.98 21.86
CA LYS A 145 -5.35 16.88 23.03
C LYS A 145 -4.35 18.02 22.92
N GLN A 146 -3.23 17.81 22.24
CA GLN A 146 -2.22 18.85 21.99
C GLN A 146 -2.57 19.76 20.81
N SER A 147 -3.49 19.34 19.93
CA SER A 147 -3.82 20.07 18.71
C SER A 147 -4.77 21.25 18.98
N GLN A 148 -4.24 22.48 19.00
CA GLN A 148 -5.07 23.70 18.81
C GLN A 148 -5.16 24.09 17.32
N THR A 149 -4.16 23.72 16.52
CA THR A 149 -4.05 23.98 15.07
C THR A 149 -3.39 22.81 14.35
N THR A 150 -2.11 22.55 14.65
CA THR A 150 -1.32 21.44 14.09
C THR A 150 -0.41 20.86 15.18
N SER A 151 -0.44 19.53 15.38
CA SER A 151 0.46 18.83 16.32
C SER A 151 1.45 17.95 15.57
N LEU A 152 2.69 17.88 16.04
CA LEU A 152 3.75 17.01 15.53
C LEU A 152 4.20 16.08 16.66
N SER A 153 4.36 14.80 16.35
CA SER A 153 4.89 13.79 17.27
C SER A 153 5.86 12.87 16.54
N SER A 154 6.74 12.22 17.30
CA SER A 154 7.66 11.21 16.78
C SER A 154 7.51 9.91 17.55
N ILE A 155 7.53 8.79 16.84
CA ILE A 155 7.53 7.44 17.38
C ILE A 155 8.89 6.82 17.08
N GLU A 156 9.60 6.36 18.10
CA GLU A 156 10.79 5.53 17.90
C GLU A 156 10.36 4.08 17.78
N LEU A 157 10.63 3.45 16.63
CA LEU A 157 10.39 2.02 16.46
C LEU A 157 11.63 1.23 16.87
N ALA A 158 11.42 0.03 17.42
CA ALA A 158 12.51 -0.89 17.68
C ALA A 158 13.23 -1.26 16.37
N LYS A 159 14.54 -1.52 16.44
CA LYS A 159 15.30 -1.97 15.28
C LYS A 159 14.67 -3.26 14.73
N MET A 160 14.27 -3.24 13.47
CA MET A 160 13.62 -4.35 12.79
C MET A 160 14.07 -4.44 11.32
N PRO A 161 13.85 -5.58 10.64
CA PRO A 161 14.07 -5.69 9.21
C PRO A 161 13.31 -4.63 8.41
N GLU A 162 13.87 -4.23 7.27
CA GLU A 162 13.36 -3.15 6.42
C GLU A 162 11.94 -3.41 5.91
N ASP A 163 11.65 -4.64 5.52
CA ASP A 163 10.32 -5.07 5.08
C ASP A 163 9.28 -4.94 6.21
N VAL A 164 9.64 -5.37 7.42
CA VAL A 164 8.78 -5.25 8.61
C VAL A 164 8.60 -3.79 9.00
N PHE A 165 9.63 -2.97 8.84
CA PHE A 165 9.55 -1.53 9.08
C PHE A 165 8.55 -0.85 8.15
N ARG A 166 8.63 -1.09 6.83
CA ARG A 166 7.71 -0.50 5.84
C ARG A 166 6.25 -0.86 6.14
N VAL A 167 5.99 -2.13 6.41
CA VAL A 167 4.66 -2.62 6.79
C VAL A 167 4.18 -1.96 8.09
N THR A 168 5.07 -1.76 9.06
CA THR A 168 4.76 -1.08 10.32
C THR A 168 4.38 0.39 10.11
N VAL A 169 5.12 1.12 9.27
CA VAL A 169 4.81 2.52 8.92
C VAL A 169 3.46 2.60 8.20
N ALA A 170 3.21 1.70 7.24
CA ALA A 170 1.94 1.64 6.53
C ALA A 170 0.76 1.34 7.46
N TYR A 171 0.94 0.42 8.43
CA TYR A 171 -0.05 0.15 9.47
C TYR A 171 -0.36 1.40 10.31
N LEU A 172 0.67 2.13 10.77
CA LEU A 172 0.49 3.36 11.53
C LEU A 172 -0.29 4.41 10.71
N LYS A 173 0.09 4.62 9.45
CA LYS A 173 -0.60 5.53 8.52
C LYS A 173 -2.09 5.17 8.38
N SER A 174 -2.39 3.89 8.17
CA SER A 174 -3.75 3.38 8.04
C SER A 174 -4.59 3.63 9.29
N GLN A 175 -4.09 3.20 10.46
CA GLN A 175 -4.86 3.29 11.71
C GLN A 175 -5.03 4.72 12.21
N LEU A 176 -3.99 5.55 12.10
CA LEU A 176 -4.10 6.96 12.43
C LEU A 176 -5.04 7.68 11.45
N GLY A 177 -4.98 7.34 10.16
CA GLY A 177 -5.86 7.89 9.12
C GLY A 177 -7.33 7.61 9.40
N LYS A 178 -7.64 6.38 9.83
CA LYS A 178 -8.98 6.01 10.29
C LYS A 178 -9.47 6.91 11.43
N SER A 179 -8.68 7.04 12.50
CA SER A 179 -9.07 7.83 13.67
C SER A 179 -9.24 9.31 13.30
N ALA A 180 -8.30 9.86 12.53
CA ALA A 180 -8.35 11.24 12.05
C ALA A 180 -9.61 11.51 11.21
N GLY A 181 -9.95 10.60 10.28
CA GLY A 181 -11.15 10.73 9.45
C GLY A 181 -12.46 10.74 10.24
N GLN A 182 -12.54 10.01 11.36
CA GLN A 182 -13.71 10.03 12.24
C GLN A 182 -13.92 11.40 12.92
N ASP A 183 -12.84 12.13 13.15
CA ASP A 183 -12.83 13.46 13.77
C ASP A 183 -12.73 14.61 12.76
N VAL A 184 -12.78 14.33 11.45
CA VAL A 184 -12.59 15.32 10.37
C VAL A 184 -11.24 16.05 10.49
N LEU A 185 -10.21 15.30 10.87
CA LEU A 185 -8.82 15.72 10.92
C LEU A 185 -8.00 15.02 9.85
N GLU A 186 -6.86 15.60 9.52
CA GLU A 186 -5.90 15.06 8.56
C GLU A 186 -4.66 14.59 9.28
N VAL A 187 -4.12 13.45 8.87
CA VAL A 187 -2.88 12.90 9.42
C VAL A 187 -1.88 12.58 8.33
N GLU A 188 -0.64 12.99 8.56
CA GLU A 188 0.49 12.74 7.67
C GLU A 188 1.53 11.95 8.46
N VAL A 189 2.01 10.86 7.87
CA VAL A 189 2.94 9.93 8.51
C VAL A 189 4.16 9.75 7.61
N TYR A 190 5.34 10.00 8.17
CA TYR A 190 6.61 9.98 7.45
C TYR A 190 7.65 9.16 8.21
N ALA A 191 8.33 8.22 7.54
CA ALA A 191 9.53 7.63 8.12
C ALA A 191 10.71 8.59 7.98
N ALA A 192 11.52 8.72 9.02
CA ALA A 192 12.66 9.65 9.02
C ALA A 192 13.68 9.37 7.90
N LYS A 193 13.79 8.12 7.45
CA LYS A 193 14.69 7.70 6.37
C LYS A 193 14.19 8.05 4.96
N ASP A 194 12.88 8.29 4.81
CA ASP A 194 12.25 8.63 3.53
C ASP A 194 12.19 10.16 3.33
N LEU A 195 12.57 10.93 4.36
CA LEU A 195 12.65 12.38 4.33
C LEU A 195 14.02 12.85 3.80
N SER A 196 14.02 13.95 3.05
CA SER A 196 15.27 14.65 2.75
C SER A 196 15.89 15.23 4.04
N ALA A 197 17.20 15.48 4.00
CA ALA A 197 17.92 16.04 5.15
C ALA A 197 17.31 17.38 5.65
N SER A 198 16.80 18.20 4.74
CA SER A 198 16.15 19.48 5.09
C SER A 198 14.82 19.29 5.81
N GLU A 199 13.98 18.38 5.31
CA GLU A 199 12.67 18.08 5.90
C GLU A 199 12.84 17.45 7.28
N LYS A 200 13.71 16.44 7.36
CA LYS A 200 14.10 15.80 8.62
C LYS A 200 14.57 16.83 9.64
N SER A 201 15.54 17.69 9.27
CA SER A 201 16.06 18.73 10.16
C SER A 201 14.97 19.70 10.63
N SER A 202 14.02 20.04 9.75
CA SER A 202 12.91 20.94 10.08
C SER A 202 11.96 20.33 11.11
N LEU A 203 11.65 19.04 10.98
CA LEU A 203 10.84 18.30 11.95
C LEU A 203 11.55 18.12 13.29
N GLU A 204 12.85 17.76 13.26
CA GLU A 204 13.68 17.58 14.45
C GLU A 204 13.83 18.86 15.26
N LYS A 205 13.99 20.02 14.59
CA LYS A 205 14.02 21.33 15.26
C LYS A 205 12.74 21.64 16.03
N ARG A 206 11.58 21.30 15.45
CA ARG A 206 10.27 21.48 16.11
C ARG A 206 10.10 20.56 17.32
N LEU A 207 10.64 19.34 17.24
CA LEU A 207 10.59 18.35 18.31
C LEU A 207 11.75 18.49 19.31
N THR A 208 12.71 19.37 19.05
CA THR A 208 13.91 19.58 19.86
C THR A 208 14.70 18.28 20.13
N ARG A 209 14.72 17.36 19.16
CA ARG A 209 15.36 16.03 19.29
C ARG A 209 15.81 15.49 17.94
N GLU A 210 16.96 14.82 17.93
CA GLU A 210 17.47 14.04 16.80
C GLU A 210 16.80 12.67 16.69
N SER A 211 16.62 12.21 15.45
CA SER A 211 15.95 10.96 15.10
C SER A 211 16.89 9.96 14.42
N THR A 212 16.58 8.68 14.57
CA THR A 212 17.29 7.59 13.91
C THR A 212 16.56 7.18 12.63
N GLY A 213 17.13 6.21 11.88
CA GLY A 213 16.45 5.63 10.72
C GLY A 213 15.18 4.84 11.06
N SER A 214 14.92 4.56 12.34
CA SER A 214 13.71 3.85 12.80
C SER A 214 12.64 4.79 13.38
N THR A 215 12.84 6.11 13.29
CA THR A 215 11.87 7.09 13.77
C THR A 215 10.77 7.34 12.72
N VAL A 216 9.53 7.46 13.18
CA VAL A 216 8.36 7.84 12.38
C VAL A 216 7.81 9.16 12.91
N TYR A 217 7.59 10.12 12.03
CA TYR A 217 6.93 11.38 12.34
C TYR A 217 5.45 11.31 12.00
N VAL A 218 4.63 11.87 12.87
CA VAL A 218 3.19 11.98 12.70
C VAL A 218 2.78 13.43 12.87
N ILE A 219 2.12 13.98 11.87
CA ILE A 219 1.53 15.32 11.90
C ILE A 219 0.02 15.16 11.87
N LEU A 220 -0.68 15.77 12.82
CA LEU A 220 -2.13 15.85 12.86
C LEU A 220 -2.55 17.31 12.69
N SER A 221 -3.46 17.59 11.76
CA SER A 221 -3.87 18.95 11.41
C SER A 221 -5.35 19.02 11.02
N LYS A 222 -5.88 20.25 10.94
CA LYS A 222 -7.18 20.50 10.30
C LYS A 222 -7.02 20.51 8.76
N PRO A 223 -8.06 20.16 7.99
CA PRO A 223 -8.00 20.15 6.51
C PRO A 223 -7.49 21.46 5.88
N SER A 224 -7.81 22.61 6.48
CA SER A 224 -7.38 23.93 6.00
C SER A 224 -5.94 24.32 6.37
N GLN A 225 -5.21 23.45 7.09
CA GLN A 225 -3.87 23.70 7.64
C GLN A 225 -2.86 22.59 7.26
N LEU A 226 -3.18 21.84 6.20
CA LEU A 226 -2.36 20.75 5.68
C LEU A 226 -0.93 21.25 5.41
N MET A 227 0.04 20.60 6.05
CA MET A 227 1.47 20.83 5.81
C MET A 227 2.00 19.63 5.05
N LYS A 228 1.72 19.58 3.75
CA LYS A 228 2.34 18.57 2.89
C LYS A 228 3.84 18.81 2.83
N ILE A 229 4.59 17.85 3.35
CA ILE A 229 6.03 17.76 3.19
C ILE A 229 6.28 17.06 1.85
N GLU A 230 7.03 17.69 0.94
CA GLU A 230 7.34 17.18 -0.40
C GLU A 230 8.43 16.11 -0.35
N THR A 231 8.05 14.89 0.01
CA THR A 231 8.97 13.75 -0.06
C THR A 231 9.35 13.43 -1.51
N ARG A 232 10.64 13.20 -1.74
CA ARG A 232 11.20 12.83 -3.06
C ARG A 232 10.89 11.40 -3.46
#